data_AF-A0A1F4QIJ5-F1
#
_entry.id   AF-A0A1F4QIJ5-F1
#
_cell.length_a   1.000
_cell.length_b   1.000
_cell.length_c   1.000
_cell.angle_alpha   90.00
_cell.angle_beta   90.00
_cell.angle_gamma   90.00
#
_symmetry.space_group_name_H-M   'P 1'
#
loop_
_entity.id
_entity.type
_entity.pdbx_description
1 polymer ?
#
loop_
_entity_poly.entity_id
_entity_poly.type
_entity_poly.pdbx_seq_one_letter_code
_entity_poly.pdbx_strand_id
1 'polypeptide(L)'
;MNPVFVGERVRLHGKYVERYERRGKGYVVMEADARGEDGRVLLRHRGVEILHIEPGPVVGKSTAEAVEKRVSGAYRKDVEPVARARPGLTPGTPLPLLVKHVTQEQVAVFSGVGKHLRNIHTDIGIARKGGLPTTMIQGMMECVYLTEMLTSFFGPAWVTTGWEKMKFIRPVYSGETITARGAVTGESRDAEGTRLELEIWVENQDGKMTAAGWASALVEG
;
A
#
# COMPACT_ATOMS: atom_id res chain seq x y z
N MET A 1 -16.93 1.42 -2.77
CA MET A 1 -16.22 0.90 -3.96
C MET A 1 -16.89 -0.40 -4.39
N ASN A 2 -16.65 -0.84 -5.62
CA ASN A 2 -17.30 -2.04 -6.16
C ASN A 2 -16.26 -3.09 -6.55
N PRO A 3 -16.52 -4.39 -6.33
CA PRO A 3 -15.58 -5.45 -6.71
C PRO A 3 -15.44 -5.53 -8.23
N VAL A 4 -14.25 -5.91 -8.69
CA VAL A 4 -13.98 -6.24 -10.09
C VAL A 4 -14.32 -7.71 -10.32
N PHE A 5 -15.02 -8.03 -11.41
CA PHE A 5 -15.36 -9.42 -11.75
C PHE A 5 -14.43 -10.00 -12.82
N VAL A 6 -14.24 -11.33 -12.79
CA VAL A 6 -13.45 -12.03 -13.80
C VAL A 6 -14.10 -11.84 -15.18
N GLY A 7 -13.31 -11.44 -16.17
CA GLY A 7 -13.77 -11.18 -17.54
C GLY A 7 -14.33 -9.77 -17.78
N GLU A 8 -14.48 -8.96 -16.74
CA GLU A 8 -14.91 -7.57 -16.86
C GLU A 8 -13.83 -6.72 -17.53
N ARG A 9 -14.23 -5.87 -18.49
CA ARG A 9 -13.32 -4.84 -19.02
C ARG A 9 -13.26 -3.66 -18.07
N VAL A 10 -12.04 -3.25 -17.76
CA VAL A 10 -11.77 -2.13 -16.86
C VAL A 10 -11.08 -1.01 -17.63
N ARG A 11 -11.62 0.21 -17.51
CA ARG A 11 -10.96 1.42 -18.00
C ARG A 11 -10.14 2.03 -16.87
N LEU A 12 -8.86 2.26 -17.13
CA LEU A 12 -7.96 2.97 -16.23
C LEU A 12 -7.79 4.40 -16.72
N HIS A 13 -7.91 5.36 -15.82
CA HIS A 13 -7.61 6.76 -16.07
C HIS A 13 -6.64 7.27 -15.00
N GLY A 14 -5.67 8.08 -15.40
CA GLY A 14 -4.66 8.63 -14.50
C GLY A 14 -4.19 10.00 -14.98
N LYS A 15 -3.98 10.91 -14.04
CA LYS A 15 -3.50 12.28 -14.29
C LYS A 15 -2.51 12.70 -13.22
N TYR A 16 -1.48 13.45 -13.62
CA TYR A 16 -0.65 14.19 -12.66
C TYR A 16 -1.36 15.50 -12.30
N VAL A 17 -1.65 15.69 -11.03
CA VAL A 17 -2.44 16.85 -10.53
C VAL A 17 -1.59 17.89 -9.82
N GLU A 18 -0.43 17.50 -9.30
CA GLU A 18 0.52 18.41 -8.65
C GLU A 18 1.94 18.02 -9.06
N ARG A 19 2.83 19.02 -9.11
CA ARG A 19 4.28 18.85 -9.24
C ARG A 19 4.97 19.85 -8.33
N TYR A 20 5.88 19.39 -7.47
CA TYR A 20 6.58 20.26 -6.52
C TYR A 20 7.97 19.74 -6.20
N GLU A 21 8.83 20.59 -5.63
CA GLU A 21 10.15 20.19 -5.14
C GLU A 21 10.17 20.13 -3.62
N ARG A 22 10.82 19.10 -3.05
CA ARG A 22 11.05 19.00 -1.61
C ARG A 22 12.40 18.33 -1.34
N ARG A 23 13.27 18.98 -0.56
CA ARG A 23 14.62 18.46 -0.22
C ARG A 23 15.45 18.13 -1.48
N GLY A 24 15.43 19.00 -2.48
CA GLY A 24 16.20 18.85 -3.72
C GLY A 24 15.74 17.71 -4.64
N LYS A 25 14.50 17.22 -4.46
CA LYS A 25 13.91 16.18 -5.31
C LYS A 25 12.57 16.65 -5.88
N GLY A 26 12.31 16.33 -7.13
CA GLY A 26 11.02 16.53 -7.77
C GLY A 26 10.01 15.47 -7.31
N TYR A 27 8.80 15.93 -6.99
CA TYR A 27 7.66 15.11 -6.63
C TYR A 27 6.52 15.40 -7.59
N VAL A 28 5.73 14.36 -7.87
CA VAL A 28 4.44 14.51 -8.54
C VAL A 28 3.37 13.82 -7.71
N VAL A 29 2.16 14.32 -7.84
CA VAL A 29 0.96 13.64 -7.35
C VAL A 29 0.21 13.09 -8.54
N MET A 30 -0.03 11.78 -8.54
CA MET A 30 -0.89 11.11 -9.51
C MET A 30 -2.23 10.79 -8.85
N GLU A 31 -3.31 11.22 -9.48
CA GLU A 31 -4.65 10.69 -9.21
C GLU A 31 -5.02 9.72 -10.32
N ALA A 32 -5.54 8.56 -9.95
CA ALA A 32 -6.00 7.56 -10.89
C ALA A 32 -7.29 6.89 -10.41
N ASP A 33 -8.08 6.40 -11.35
CA ASP A 33 -9.27 5.61 -11.08
C ASP A 33 -9.43 4.47 -12.08
N ALA A 34 -10.04 3.39 -11.60
CA ALA A 34 -10.45 2.25 -12.39
C ALA A 34 -11.98 2.19 -12.41
N ARG A 35 -12.57 2.04 -13.60
CA ARG A 35 -14.02 1.94 -13.79
C ARG A 35 -14.41 0.74 -14.65
N GLY A 36 -15.53 0.12 -14.30
CA GLY A 36 -16.18 -0.90 -15.13
C GLY A 36 -16.80 -0.29 -16.40
N GLU A 37 -17.21 -1.13 -17.35
CA GLU A 37 -17.91 -0.68 -18.56
C GLU A 37 -19.22 0.07 -18.27
N ASP A 38 -19.89 -0.27 -17.16
CA ASP A 38 -21.10 0.38 -16.65
C ASP A 38 -20.83 1.74 -15.96
N GLY A 39 -19.57 2.18 -15.91
CA GLY A 39 -19.16 3.45 -15.33
C GLY A 39 -18.98 3.43 -13.81
N ARG A 40 -19.23 2.31 -13.13
CA ARG A 40 -19.04 2.21 -11.67
C ARG A 40 -17.57 2.33 -11.31
N VAL A 41 -17.28 3.01 -10.20
CA VAL A 41 -15.92 3.14 -9.69
C VAL A 41 -15.53 1.85 -8.96
N LEU A 42 -14.44 1.24 -9.44
CA LEU A 42 -13.86 0.03 -8.88
C LEU A 42 -12.78 0.37 -7.87
N LEU A 43 -11.88 1.30 -8.22
CA LEU A 43 -10.78 1.75 -7.37
C LEU A 43 -10.48 3.23 -7.63
N ARG A 44 -10.10 3.93 -6.56
CA ARG A 44 -9.48 5.25 -6.63
C ARG A 44 -8.10 5.17 -6.01
N HIS A 45 -7.15 5.84 -6.63
CA HIS A 45 -5.76 5.88 -6.21
C HIS A 45 -5.27 7.32 -6.22
N ARG A 46 -4.55 7.71 -5.17
CA ARG A 46 -3.75 8.93 -5.15
C ARG A 46 -2.37 8.61 -4.63
N GLY A 47 -1.36 8.74 -5.47
CA GLY A 47 0.03 8.42 -5.18
C GLY A 47 0.92 9.64 -5.24
N VAL A 48 1.98 9.65 -4.42
CA VAL A 48 3.06 10.63 -4.50
C VAL A 48 4.32 9.91 -4.97
N GLU A 49 4.89 10.35 -6.07
CA GLU A 49 6.05 9.73 -6.69
C GLU A 49 7.23 10.70 -6.76
N ILE A 50 8.42 10.19 -6.53
CA ILE A 50 9.67 10.94 -6.74
C ILE A 50 10.11 10.69 -8.18
N LEU A 51 10.24 11.77 -8.95
CA LEU A 51 10.75 11.71 -10.31
C LEU A 51 11.99 12.59 -10.43
N HIS A 52 13.00 12.10 -11.13
CA HIS A 52 14.08 12.95 -11.64
C HIS A 52 13.51 13.75 -12.83
N ILE A 53 12.93 14.92 -12.53
CA ILE A 53 12.39 15.86 -13.53
C ILE A 53 13.37 17.02 -13.67
N GLU A 54 13.74 17.39 -14.90
CA GLU A 54 14.24 18.75 -15.17
C GLU A 54 13.04 19.71 -15.10
N PRO A 55 12.99 20.65 -14.15
CA PRO A 55 11.74 21.35 -13.84
C PRO A 55 11.28 22.23 -15.00
N GLY A 56 10.07 21.96 -15.51
CA GLY A 56 9.24 23.00 -16.12
C GLY A 56 8.71 23.98 -15.06
N PRO A 57 7.98 25.05 -15.44
CA PRO A 57 7.51 26.05 -14.48
C PRO A 57 6.64 25.40 -13.40
N VAL A 58 7.01 25.65 -12.14
CA VAL A 58 6.35 25.15 -10.93
C VAL A 58 4.90 25.61 -10.91
N VAL A 59 3.94 24.67 -10.99
CA VAL A 59 2.52 24.98 -10.86
C VAL A 59 2.07 24.61 -9.44
N GLY A 60 2.30 25.53 -8.50
CA GLY A 60 1.79 25.47 -7.13
C GLY A 60 2.77 25.02 -6.05
N LYS A 61 2.57 25.54 -4.84
CA LYS A 61 3.22 25.07 -3.60
C LYS A 61 2.19 24.30 -2.78
N SER A 62 2.48 23.06 -2.43
CA SER A 62 1.65 22.30 -1.48
C SER A 62 1.84 22.87 -0.07
N THR A 63 0.75 23.31 0.56
CA THR A 63 0.72 23.97 1.88
C THR A 63 0.16 23.09 3.00
N ALA A 64 -0.08 21.80 2.76
CA ALA A 64 -0.67 20.92 3.77
C ALA A 64 0.38 20.32 4.71
N GLU A 65 0.54 20.91 5.89
CA GLU A 65 1.13 20.24 7.06
C GLU A 65 0.01 19.64 7.92
N ALA A 66 -0.51 18.49 7.49
CA ALA A 66 -1.12 17.58 8.45
C ALA A 66 0.03 16.79 9.11
N VAL A 67 0.25 16.97 10.41
CA VAL A 67 1.11 16.08 11.19
C VAL A 67 0.39 14.74 11.25
N GLU A 68 0.60 13.91 10.22
CA GLU A 68 0.06 12.56 10.20
C GLU A 68 0.65 11.78 11.37
N LYS A 69 -0.23 11.15 12.14
CA LYS A 69 0.17 10.24 13.20
C LYS A 69 1.11 9.19 12.61
N ARG A 70 2.28 9.05 13.22
CA ARG A 70 3.26 8.04 12.82
C ARG A 70 2.76 6.67 13.26
N VAL A 71 2.80 5.69 12.36
CA VAL A 71 2.58 4.29 12.70
C VAL A 71 3.62 3.87 13.73
N SER A 72 3.14 3.34 14.84
CA SER A 72 3.97 2.97 15.98
C SER A 72 4.53 1.55 15.84
N GLY A 73 3.79 0.66 15.17
CA GLY A 73 4.07 -0.76 15.12
C GLY A 73 3.84 -1.46 16.47
N ALA A 74 3.11 -0.81 17.37
CA ALA A 74 2.85 -1.32 18.71
C ALA A 74 1.52 -2.08 18.73
N TYR A 75 1.53 -3.22 19.41
CA TYR A 75 0.35 -4.04 19.64
C TYR A 75 0.46 -4.71 21.01
N ARG A 76 -0.67 -5.18 21.52
CA ARG A 76 -0.75 -5.93 22.77
C ARG A 76 -0.27 -7.35 22.54
N LYS A 77 0.80 -7.73 23.22
CA LYS A 77 1.39 -9.08 23.15
C LYS A 77 0.67 -10.10 24.03
N ASP A 78 -0.12 -9.61 24.97
CA ASP A 78 -0.99 -10.36 25.88
C ASP A 78 -2.33 -10.75 25.23
N VAL A 79 -2.59 -10.31 23.99
CA VAL A 79 -3.81 -10.58 23.25
C VAL A 79 -3.50 -11.42 22.02
N GLU A 80 -4.19 -12.53 21.89
CA GLU A 80 -4.10 -13.40 20.72
C GLU A 80 -4.58 -12.68 19.44
N PRO A 81 -3.93 -12.93 18.28
CA PRO A 81 -4.36 -12.35 17.02
C PRO A 81 -5.79 -12.75 16.63
N VAL A 82 -6.58 -11.77 16.19
CA VAL A 82 -7.97 -11.98 15.76
C VAL A 82 -8.04 -12.10 14.24
N ALA A 83 -8.50 -13.24 13.74
CA ALA A 83 -8.49 -13.53 12.31
C ALA A 83 -9.58 -12.83 11.48
N ARG A 84 -10.68 -12.38 12.12
CA ARG A 84 -11.82 -11.76 11.44
C ARG A 84 -12.26 -10.48 12.14
N ALA A 85 -12.46 -9.43 11.36
CA ALA A 85 -12.94 -8.16 11.83
C ALA A 85 -14.38 -8.27 12.34
N ARG A 86 -14.68 -7.60 13.45
CA ARG A 86 -16.00 -7.49 14.07
C ARG A 86 -16.05 -6.26 14.99
N PRO A 87 -17.23 -5.75 15.36
CA PRO A 87 -17.34 -4.69 16.36
C PRO A 87 -16.75 -5.09 17.72
N GLY A 88 -16.28 -4.10 18.47
CA GLY A 88 -15.81 -4.25 19.84
C GLY A 88 -14.37 -4.76 19.98
N LEU A 89 -13.60 -4.84 18.89
CA LEU A 89 -12.16 -5.08 19.01
C LEU A 89 -11.47 -3.86 19.61
N THR A 90 -10.67 -4.09 20.65
CA THR A 90 -10.05 -3.01 21.42
C THR A 90 -8.70 -2.59 20.84
N PRO A 91 -8.28 -1.33 21.02
CA PRO A 91 -6.98 -0.86 20.52
C PRO A 91 -5.81 -1.77 20.95
N GLY A 92 -4.85 -1.94 20.05
CA GLY A 92 -3.71 -2.83 20.19
C GLY A 92 -4.01 -4.31 19.93
N THR A 93 -5.24 -4.70 19.58
CA THR A 93 -5.56 -6.09 19.18
C THR A 93 -4.84 -6.42 17.86
N PRO A 94 -3.96 -7.44 17.82
CA PRO A 94 -3.20 -7.76 16.62
C PRO A 94 -4.04 -8.55 15.60
N LEU A 95 -3.69 -8.39 14.32
CA LEU A 95 -4.12 -9.27 13.23
C LEU A 95 -3.12 -10.44 13.09
N PRO A 96 -3.54 -11.60 12.54
CA PRO A 96 -2.61 -12.64 12.13
C PRO A 96 -1.59 -12.08 11.14
N LEU A 97 -0.32 -12.40 11.37
CA LEU A 97 0.76 -11.98 10.49
C LEU A 97 0.71 -12.71 9.15
N LEU A 98 1.20 -12.06 8.11
CA LEU A 98 1.41 -12.65 6.80
C LEU A 98 2.90 -12.61 6.45
N VAL A 99 3.54 -13.78 6.36
CA VAL A 99 4.95 -13.90 5.97
C VAL A 99 5.04 -14.18 4.49
N LYS A 100 5.91 -13.46 3.78
CA LYS A 100 6.23 -13.68 2.37
C LYS A 100 7.72 -13.77 2.17
N HIS A 101 8.16 -14.78 1.42
CA HIS A 101 9.51 -14.82 0.89
C HIS A 101 9.48 -14.19 -0.51
N VAL A 102 10.19 -13.08 -0.68
CA VAL A 102 10.25 -12.33 -1.93
C VAL A 102 11.22 -13.02 -2.87
N THR A 103 10.71 -13.60 -3.96
CA THR A 103 11.59 -14.22 -4.97
C THR A 103 11.81 -13.28 -6.16
N GLN A 104 12.93 -13.44 -6.85
CA GLN A 104 13.21 -12.64 -8.04
C GLN A 104 12.15 -12.85 -9.14
N GLU A 105 11.61 -14.05 -9.27
CA GLU A 105 10.58 -14.39 -10.24
C GLU A 105 9.29 -13.59 -10.00
N GLN A 106 8.85 -13.50 -8.74
CA GLN A 106 7.69 -12.69 -8.36
C GLN A 106 7.91 -11.22 -8.68
N VAL A 107 9.09 -10.70 -8.32
CA VAL A 107 9.47 -9.30 -8.59
C VAL A 107 9.50 -9.03 -10.09
N ALA A 108 10.07 -9.95 -10.87
CA ALA A 108 10.19 -9.82 -12.31
C ALA A 108 8.81 -9.83 -12.99
N VAL A 109 7.92 -10.75 -12.62
CA VAL A 109 6.54 -10.83 -13.14
C VAL A 109 5.76 -9.56 -12.81
N PHE A 110 5.76 -9.14 -11.56
CA PHE A 110 5.07 -7.91 -11.13
C PHE A 110 5.60 -6.68 -11.87
N SER A 111 6.90 -6.68 -12.19
CA SER A 111 7.58 -5.55 -12.83
C SER A 111 7.64 -5.62 -14.35
N GLY A 112 6.83 -6.48 -14.96
CA GLY A 112 6.59 -6.48 -16.39
C GLY A 112 7.66 -7.18 -17.22
N VAL A 113 8.36 -8.19 -16.67
CA VAL A 113 9.29 -9.03 -17.44
C VAL A 113 8.61 -9.70 -18.64
N GLY A 114 7.34 -10.10 -18.51
CA GLY A 114 6.55 -10.67 -19.61
C GLY A 114 6.23 -9.68 -20.73
N LYS A 115 6.49 -8.39 -20.51
CA LYS A 115 6.44 -7.32 -21.52
C LYS A 115 7.84 -6.86 -21.95
N HIS A 116 8.87 -7.67 -21.65
CA HIS A 116 10.28 -7.40 -21.92
C HIS A 116 10.82 -6.09 -21.31
N LEU A 117 10.23 -5.62 -20.20
CA LEU A 117 10.68 -4.42 -19.51
C LEU A 117 11.97 -4.69 -18.73
N ARG A 118 13.00 -3.86 -18.96
CA ARG A 118 14.26 -3.87 -18.21
C ARG A 118 14.33 -2.64 -17.31
N ASN A 119 14.39 -2.87 -16.01
CA ASN A 119 14.43 -1.81 -14.98
C ASN A 119 15.15 -2.31 -13.71
N ILE A 120 15.23 -1.47 -12.68
CA ILE A 120 15.89 -1.81 -11.39
C ILE A 120 15.27 -3.00 -10.65
N HIS A 121 14.07 -3.43 -11.01
CA HIS A 121 13.36 -4.56 -10.41
C HIS A 121 13.60 -5.86 -11.19
N THR A 122 13.76 -5.76 -12.52
CA THR A 122 13.88 -6.93 -13.42
C THR A 122 15.32 -7.25 -13.84
N ASP A 123 16.26 -6.31 -13.72
CA ASP A 123 17.62 -6.42 -14.25
C ASP A 123 18.67 -5.99 -13.22
N ILE A 124 19.52 -6.92 -12.81
CA ILE A 124 20.57 -6.68 -11.80
C ILE A 124 21.65 -5.69 -12.28
N GLY A 125 21.93 -5.65 -13.59
CA GLY A 125 22.89 -4.69 -14.16
C GLY A 125 22.37 -3.27 -14.05
N ILE A 126 21.09 -3.06 -14.34
CA ILE A 126 20.42 -1.75 -14.17
C ILE A 126 20.35 -1.39 -12.68
N ALA A 127 19.99 -2.33 -11.81
CA ALA A 127 19.96 -2.10 -10.37
C ALA A 127 21.32 -1.66 -9.82
N ARG A 128 22.40 -2.38 -10.17
CA ARG A 128 23.78 -2.04 -9.77
C ARG A 128 24.26 -0.72 -10.33
N LYS A 129 23.93 -0.42 -11.59
CA LYS A 129 24.22 0.90 -12.20
C LYS A 129 23.50 2.03 -11.46
N GLY A 130 22.32 1.75 -10.90
CA GLY A 130 21.56 2.65 -10.03
C GLY A 130 22.03 2.70 -8.56
N GLY A 131 23.13 2.01 -8.22
CA GLY A 131 23.70 1.99 -6.87
C GLY A 131 23.01 1.02 -5.90
N LEU A 132 22.16 0.10 -6.39
CA LEU A 132 21.52 -0.92 -5.57
C LEU A 132 22.40 -2.19 -5.50
N PRO A 133 22.44 -2.89 -4.34
CA PRO A 133 23.22 -4.12 -4.20
C PRO A 133 22.68 -5.26 -5.07
N THR A 134 21.36 -5.31 -5.24
CA THR A 134 20.62 -6.26 -6.08
C THR A 134 19.29 -5.63 -6.51
N THR A 135 18.49 -6.37 -7.27
CA THR A 135 17.11 -6.01 -7.61
C THR A 135 16.24 -5.85 -6.36
N MET A 136 15.28 -4.95 -6.41
CA MET A 136 14.36 -4.67 -5.31
C MET A 136 12.91 -4.76 -5.77
N ILE A 137 11.99 -4.98 -4.84
CA ILE A 137 10.56 -4.97 -5.16
C ILE A 137 10.08 -3.57 -5.56
N GLN A 138 8.97 -3.49 -6.28
CA GLN A 138 8.19 -2.24 -6.31
C GLN A 138 7.50 -2.06 -4.97
N GLY A 139 7.48 -0.84 -4.41
CA GLY A 139 6.78 -0.58 -3.15
C GLY A 139 5.31 -1.03 -3.18
N MET A 140 4.66 -0.96 -4.34
CA MET A 140 3.29 -1.46 -4.52
C MET A 140 3.13 -2.96 -4.20
N MET A 141 4.18 -3.78 -4.28
CA MET A 141 4.09 -5.19 -3.84
C MET A 141 3.84 -5.29 -2.33
N GLU A 142 4.41 -4.41 -1.50
CA GLU A 142 4.12 -4.36 -0.06
C GLU A 142 2.66 -3.98 0.21
N CYS A 143 2.12 -3.06 -0.59
CA CYS A 143 0.71 -2.68 -0.58
C CYS A 143 -0.19 -3.89 -0.88
N VAL A 144 0.16 -4.69 -1.89
CA VAL A 144 -0.57 -5.91 -2.26
C VAL A 144 -0.56 -6.95 -1.14
N TYR A 145 0.57 -7.17 -0.46
CA TYR A 145 0.63 -8.12 0.66
C TYR A 145 -0.19 -7.64 1.87
N LEU A 146 -0.19 -6.33 2.14
CA LEU A 146 -1.08 -5.76 3.16
C LEU A 146 -2.55 -5.91 2.75
N THR A 147 -2.89 -5.64 1.50
CA THR A 147 -4.24 -5.87 0.98
C THR A 147 -4.65 -7.35 1.06
N GLU A 148 -3.76 -8.32 0.88
CA GLU A 148 -4.05 -9.75 1.10
C GLU A 148 -4.42 -10.04 2.56
N MET A 149 -3.63 -9.51 3.51
CA MET A 149 -3.91 -9.61 4.95
C MET A 149 -5.23 -8.92 5.32
N LEU A 150 -5.49 -7.74 4.76
CA LEU A 150 -6.69 -6.94 5.02
C LEU A 150 -7.95 -7.57 4.41
N THR A 151 -7.83 -8.16 3.22
CA THR A 151 -8.91 -8.95 2.59
C THR A 151 -9.22 -10.18 3.44
N SER A 152 -8.19 -10.84 3.97
CA SER A 152 -8.38 -11.96 4.89
C SER A 152 -9.08 -11.50 6.17
N PHE A 153 -8.69 -10.38 6.76
CA PHE A 153 -9.25 -9.91 8.01
C PHE A 153 -10.69 -9.36 7.88
N PHE A 154 -10.95 -8.50 6.90
CA PHE A 154 -12.25 -7.85 6.70
C PHE A 154 -13.19 -8.63 5.77
N GLY A 155 -12.70 -9.62 5.04
CA GLY A 155 -13.52 -10.36 4.08
C GLY A 155 -14.04 -9.45 2.94
N PRO A 156 -15.27 -9.71 2.44
CA PRO A 156 -15.87 -8.92 1.36
C PRO A 156 -15.97 -7.41 1.65
N ALA A 157 -16.05 -7.01 2.92
CA ALA A 157 -16.10 -5.60 3.30
C ALA A 157 -14.84 -4.83 2.87
N TRP A 158 -13.70 -5.51 2.72
CA TRP A 158 -12.47 -4.89 2.24
C TRP A 158 -12.63 -4.30 0.84
N VAL A 159 -13.16 -5.10 -0.10
CA VAL A 159 -13.26 -4.69 -1.52
C VAL A 159 -14.39 -3.70 -1.78
N THR A 160 -15.31 -3.53 -0.82
CA THR A 160 -16.44 -2.60 -0.94
C THR A 160 -16.26 -1.31 -0.14
N THR A 161 -15.65 -1.37 1.04
CA THR A 161 -15.57 -0.24 1.99
C THR A 161 -14.17 0.05 2.50
N GLY A 162 -13.20 -0.77 2.09
CA GLY A 162 -11.82 -0.70 2.50
C GLY A 162 -11.14 0.57 2.01
N TRP A 163 -10.21 1.05 2.82
CA TRP A 163 -9.31 2.13 2.49
C TRP A 163 -7.96 1.79 3.09
N GLU A 164 -6.90 2.03 2.33
CA GLU A 164 -5.52 1.96 2.82
C GLU A 164 -4.73 3.19 2.36
N LYS A 165 -3.78 3.59 3.19
CA LYS A 165 -2.81 4.63 2.86
C LYS A 165 -1.45 4.21 3.39
N MET A 166 -0.49 4.10 2.48
CA MET A 166 0.82 3.56 2.76
C MET A 166 1.94 4.55 2.44
N LYS A 167 3.03 4.42 3.19
CA LYS A 167 4.31 5.05 2.90
C LYS A 167 5.40 3.98 2.86
N PHE A 168 6.21 4.03 1.80
CA PHE A 168 7.41 3.22 1.66
C PHE A 168 8.60 3.92 2.35
N ILE A 169 9.23 3.23 3.29
CA ILE A 169 10.25 3.75 4.20
C ILE A 169 11.63 3.26 3.80
N ARG A 170 11.76 1.98 3.41
CA ARG A 170 13.03 1.34 3.04
C ARG A 170 12.82 0.39 1.86
N PRO A 171 13.86 0.19 1.02
CA PRO A 171 13.79 -0.84 0.00
C PRO A 171 13.70 -2.23 0.64
N VAL A 172 12.99 -3.13 -0.05
CA VAL A 172 13.04 -4.58 0.17
C VAL A 172 13.69 -5.21 -1.05
N TYR A 173 14.71 -6.02 -0.82
CA TYR A 173 15.48 -6.65 -1.87
C TYR A 173 14.93 -8.03 -2.24
N SER A 174 15.13 -8.45 -3.49
CA SER A 174 14.83 -9.82 -3.88
C SER A 174 15.64 -10.81 -3.04
N GLY A 175 14.97 -11.87 -2.56
CA GLY A 175 15.51 -12.87 -1.65
C GLY A 175 15.22 -12.59 -0.17
N GLU A 176 14.68 -11.43 0.19
CA GLU A 176 14.31 -11.12 1.56
C GLU A 176 13.01 -11.81 1.98
N THR A 177 12.86 -12.01 3.29
CA THR A 177 11.59 -12.42 3.90
C THR A 177 10.99 -11.22 4.60
N ILE A 178 9.73 -10.95 4.31
CA ILE A 178 8.97 -9.86 4.91
C ILE A 178 7.78 -10.37 5.71
N THR A 179 7.39 -9.62 6.73
CA THR A 179 6.23 -9.87 7.57
C THR A 179 5.30 -8.67 7.54
N ALA A 180 4.11 -8.85 6.96
CA ALA A 180 3.02 -7.90 7.06
C ALA A 180 2.30 -8.07 8.41
N ARG A 181 1.99 -6.93 9.05
CA ARG A 181 1.39 -6.84 10.38
C ARG A 181 0.33 -5.75 10.41
N GLY A 182 -0.60 -5.88 11.34
CA GLY A 182 -1.59 -4.85 11.64
C GLY A 182 -2.10 -4.95 13.06
N ALA A 183 -2.58 -3.83 13.59
CA ALA A 183 -3.20 -3.75 14.90
C ALA A 183 -4.38 -2.77 14.88
N VAL A 184 -5.44 -3.11 15.63
CA VAL A 184 -6.61 -2.24 15.81
C VAL A 184 -6.19 -0.96 16.54
N THR A 185 -6.64 0.19 16.04
CA THR A 185 -6.39 1.49 16.68
C THR A 185 -7.67 2.10 17.26
N GLY A 186 -8.83 1.64 16.82
CA GLY A 186 -10.12 2.04 17.32
C GLY A 186 -11.27 1.62 16.40
N GLU A 187 -12.49 2.03 16.77
CA GLU A 187 -13.65 1.97 15.90
C GLU A 187 -14.37 3.34 15.91
N SER A 188 -14.92 3.70 14.76
CA SER A 188 -15.83 4.84 14.59
C SER A 188 -17.20 4.33 14.16
N ARG A 189 -18.27 5.03 14.54
CA ARG A 189 -19.65 4.69 14.17
C ARG A 189 -20.35 5.87 13.55
N ASP A 190 -20.99 5.65 12.42
CA ASP A 190 -21.80 6.62 11.72
C ASP A 190 -23.03 5.96 11.08
N ALA A 191 -23.70 6.67 10.16
CA ALA A 191 -24.88 6.17 9.46
C ALA A 191 -24.60 4.98 8.53
N GLU A 192 -23.35 4.77 8.11
CA GLU A 192 -22.93 3.66 7.24
C GLU A 192 -22.64 2.38 8.05
N GLY A 193 -22.34 2.51 9.34
CA GLY A 193 -22.15 1.40 10.27
C GLY A 193 -20.97 1.60 11.21
N THR A 194 -20.39 0.48 11.66
CA THR A 194 -19.15 0.50 12.46
C THR A 194 -17.96 0.37 11.53
N ARG A 195 -17.04 1.34 11.56
CA ARG A 195 -15.76 1.31 10.85
C ARG A 195 -14.65 0.97 11.82
N LEU A 196 -13.92 -0.10 11.54
CA LEU A 196 -12.75 -0.48 12.32
C LEU A 196 -11.50 0.14 11.71
N GLU A 197 -10.67 0.76 12.54
CA GLU A 197 -9.46 1.47 12.14
C GLU A 197 -8.22 0.69 12.59
N LEU A 198 -7.22 0.61 11.70
CA LEU A 198 -5.99 -0.14 11.90
C LEU A 198 -4.77 0.74 11.62
N GLU A 199 -3.70 0.51 12.37
CA GLU A 199 -2.34 0.74 11.85
C GLU A 199 -1.82 -0.54 11.21
N ILE A 200 -1.09 -0.42 10.10
CA ILE A 200 -0.55 -1.53 9.32
C ILE A 200 0.89 -1.26 8.91
N TRP A 201 1.72 -2.30 8.85
CA TRP A 201 3.12 -2.16 8.48
C TRP A 201 3.73 -3.45 7.96
N VAL A 202 4.89 -3.32 7.33
CA VAL A 202 5.72 -4.44 6.86
C VAL A 202 7.10 -4.32 7.49
N GLU A 203 7.64 -5.45 7.95
CA GLU A 203 9.01 -5.60 8.46
C GLU A 203 9.80 -6.57 7.58
N ASN A 204 11.08 -6.30 7.32
CA ASN A 204 11.98 -7.29 6.73
C ASN A 204 12.48 -8.31 7.79
N GLN A 205 13.32 -9.27 7.37
CA GLN A 205 13.86 -10.30 8.26
C GLN A 205 14.71 -9.74 9.44
N ASP A 206 15.19 -8.51 9.33
CA ASP A 206 15.95 -7.81 10.37
C ASP A 206 15.05 -7.03 11.35
N GLY A 207 13.73 -7.17 11.23
CA GLY A 207 12.75 -6.43 12.01
C GLY A 207 12.71 -4.94 11.68
N LYS A 208 13.23 -4.52 10.51
CA LYS A 208 13.17 -3.12 10.08
C LYS A 208 11.89 -2.88 9.31
N MET A 209 11.15 -1.86 9.72
CA MET A 209 9.94 -1.44 9.02
C MET A 209 10.28 -0.90 7.62
N THR A 210 9.67 -1.49 6.59
CA THR A 210 9.90 -1.18 5.17
C THR A 210 8.76 -0.38 4.57
N ALA A 211 7.53 -0.65 4.99
CA ALA A 211 6.35 0.14 4.70
C ALA A 211 5.48 0.31 5.94
N ALA A 212 4.74 1.41 6.02
CA ALA A 212 3.81 1.66 7.12
C ALA A 212 2.64 2.52 6.66
N GLY A 213 1.48 2.31 7.27
CA GLY A 213 0.29 3.05 6.93
C GLY A 213 -0.89 2.77 7.83
N TRP A 214 -2.04 3.18 7.32
CA TRP A 214 -3.32 3.12 8.00
C TRP A 214 -4.32 2.42 7.09
N ALA A 215 -5.23 1.66 7.68
CA ALA A 215 -6.33 1.06 6.95
C ALA A 215 -7.63 1.13 7.75
N SER A 216 -8.76 1.11 7.05
CA SER A 216 -10.06 0.93 7.68
C SER A 216 -11.05 0.28 6.72
N ALA A 217 -12.07 -0.38 7.27
CA ALA A 217 -13.24 -0.85 6.53
C ALA A 217 -14.44 -0.92 7.47
N LEU A 218 -15.64 -0.98 6.91
CA LEU A 218 -16.84 -1.30 7.69
C LEU A 218 -16.77 -2.75 8.18
N VAL A 219 -17.35 -3.01 9.33
CA VAL A 219 -17.53 -4.35 9.90
C VAL A 219 -19.01 -4.62 10.11
N GLU A 220 -19.44 -5.82 9.73
CA GLU A 220 -20.81 -6.28 9.97
C GLU A 220 -20.99 -6.64 11.45
N GLY A 221 -22.18 -6.37 11.98
CA GLY A 221 -22.57 -6.65 13.37
C GLY A 221 -23.04 -8.08 13.59
#